data_AF-A0A8I3A8G1-F1
#
_entry.id   AF-A0A8I3A8G1-F1
#
_cell.length_a   1.000
_cell.length_b   1.000
_cell.length_c   1.000
_cell.angle_alpha   90.00
_cell.angle_beta   90.00
_cell.angle_gamma   90.00
#
_symmetry.space_group_name_H-M   'P 1'
#
loop_
_entity.id
_entity.type
_entity.pdbx_description
1 polymer ?
#
loop_
_entity_poly.entity_id
_entity_poly.type
_entity_poly.pdbx_seq_one_letter_code
_entity_poly.pdbx_strand_id
1 'polypeptide(L)'
;MFASEGKPSAALLALAFSTHLSISTLLLLLPVLMLLVTSPVSQLASPQEFRGDLRITCKYAGQFAAYWLILLGASSLMVGGEWGWVRETWGASLTLPDLTPNPGLWWYFFTEMFDHFRPFFLMVFSVHLVIYILPICIKFQHDALYASFLLVGILGIFKAYLTLADPGLFLSMFVLFPEVYPYLRYPIVTTLVHIHAALLLPLFHALWVTEGRGNANFYYAASLVMGVAGGMGVVDACYAGLRIAFGDVAEGERDNWAVVQE
;
A
#
# COMPACT_ATOMS: atom_id res chain seq x y z
N MET A 1 -0.05 15.29 2.88
CA MET A 1 0.08 16.75 3.06
C MET A 1 -1.24 17.43 3.48
N PHE A 2 -2.33 17.39 2.70
CA PHE A 2 -3.58 18.07 3.12
C PHE A 2 -4.20 17.50 4.40
N ALA A 3 -4.20 16.17 4.57
CA ALA A 3 -4.70 15.55 5.79
C ALA A 3 -3.86 15.94 7.02
N SER A 4 -2.54 16.05 6.86
CA SER A 4 -1.62 16.45 7.94
C SER A 4 -1.69 17.93 8.30
N GLU A 5 -2.15 18.77 7.37
CA GLU A 5 -2.41 20.20 7.62
C GLU A 5 -3.82 20.46 8.22
N GLY A 6 -4.61 19.41 8.48
CA GLY A 6 -5.98 19.58 8.97
C GLY A 6 -6.92 20.21 7.94
N LYS A 7 -6.66 20.03 6.64
CA LYS A 7 -7.52 20.48 5.53
C LYS A 7 -8.36 19.32 4.98
N PRO A 8 -9.46 18.93 5.65
CA PRO A 8 -10.19 17.70 5.33
C PRO A 8 -10.77 17.73 3.90
N SER A 9 -11.37 18.85 3.49
CA SER A 9 -11.98 18.97 2.17
C SER A 9 -10.98 18.72 1.02
N ALA A 10 -9.81 19.35 1.09
CA ALA A 10 -8.76 19.20 0.08
C ALA A 10 -8.17 17.78 0.09
N ALA A 11 -8.01 17.17 1.27
CA ALA A 11 -7.54 15.79 1.40
C ALA A 11 -8.53 14.79 0.76
N LEU A 12 -9.83 14.94 1.05
CA LEU A 12 -10.88 14.08 0.50
C LEU A 12 -11.04 14.27 -1.02
N LEU A 13 -10.91 15.51 -1.52
CA LEU A 13 -10.92 15.78 -2.95
C LEU A 13 -9.72 15.13 -3.66
N ALA A 14 -8.52 15.28 -3.11
CA ALA A 14 -7.32 14.63 -3.64
C ALA A 14 -7.44 13.10 -3.63
N LEU A 15 -8.00 12.53 -2.56
CA LEU A 15 -8.28 11.09 -2.47
C LEU A 15 -9.33 10.65 -3.52
N ALA A 16 -10.36 11.46 -3.76
CA ALA A 16 -11.37 11.18 -4.78
C ALA A 16 -10.76 11.17 -6.19
N PHE A 17 -9.92 12.15 -6.53
CA PHE A 17 -9.15 12.15 -7.78
C PHE A 17 -8.23 10.94 -7.89
N SER A 18 -7.46 10.64 -6.84
CA SER A 18 -6.56 9.49 -6.82
C SER A 18 -7.31 8.17 -7.04
N THR A 19 -8.47 8.01 -6.39
CA THR A 19 -9.32 6.82 -6.52
C THR A 19 -9.94 6.72 -7.90
N HIS A 20 -10.27 7.85 -8.52
CA HIS A 20 -10.78 7.86 -9.88
C HIS A 20 -9.70 7.42 -10.89
N LEU A 21 -8.44 7.84 -10.69
CA LEU A 21 -7.30 7.44 -11.52
C LEU A 21 -6.83 6.01 -11.27
N SER A 22 -6.86 5.56 -10.02
CA SER A 22 -6.44 4.21 -9.62
C SER A 22 -7.35 3.68 -8.52
N ILE A 23 -8.18 2.71 -8.87
CA ILE A 23 -9.19 2.15 -7.96
C ILE A 23 -8.58 1.56 -6.69
N SER A 24 -7.34 1.06 -6.74
CA SER A 24 -6.62 0.51 -5.59
C SER A 24 -6.39 1.54 -4.47
N THR A 25 -6.37 2.85 -4.76
CA THR A 25 -6.22 3.86 -3.70
C THR A 25 -7.48 4.03 -2.85
N LEU A 26 -8.62 3.46 -3.28
CA LEU A 26 -9.81 3.35 -2.43
C LEU A 26 -9.53 2.60 -1.12
N LEU A 27 -8.57 1.67 -1.14
CA LEU A 27 -8.16 0.90 0.04
C LEU A 27 -7.52 1.78 1.13
N LEU A 28 -7.05 2.98 0.77
CA LEU A 28 -6.55 3.98 1.71
C LEU A 28 -7.65 4.88 2.28
N LEU A 29 -8.92 4.72 1.89
CA LEU A 29 -10.03 5.54 2.40
C LEU A 29 -10.19 5.41 3.91
N LEU A 30 -10.20 4.18 4.43
CA LEU A 30 -10.38 3.94 5.87
C LEU A 30 -9.28 4.62 6.72
N PRO A 31 -7.97 4.37 6.49
CA PRO A 31 -6.94 5.01 7.31
C PRO A 31 -6.88 6.53 7.12
N VAL A 32 -7.20 7.07 5.93
CA VAL A 32 -7.28 8.52 5.71
C VAL A 32 -8.45 9.15 6.48
N LEU A 33 -9.61 8.49 6.54
CA LEU A 33 -10.73 8.96 7.36
C LEU A 33 -10.36 8.94 8.85
N MET A 34 -9.69 7.88 9.33
CA MET A 34 -9.18 7.82 10.70
C MET A 34 -8.20 8.96 10.98
N LEU A 35 -7.29 9.25 10.05
CA LEU A 35 -6.31 10.34 10.15
C LEU A 35 -6.98 11.72 10.24
N LEU A 36 -8.05 11.95 9.47
CA LEU A 36 -8.79 13.23 9.47
C LEU A 36 -9.59 13.48 10.75
N VAL A 37 -10.01 12.43 11.45
CA VAL A 37 -10.81 12.56 12.69
C VAL A 37 -9.90 12.60 13.93
N THR A 38 -8.69 12.04 13.84
CA THR A 38 -7.73 11.99 14.94
C THR A 38 -6.69 13.11 14.82
N SER A 39 -5.40 12.76 14.73
CA SER A 39 -4.32 13.72 14.61
C SER A 39 -3.27 13.20 13.64
N PRO A 40 -2.54 14.08 12.96
CA PRO A 40 -1.44 13.69 12.08
C PRO A 40 -0.11 13.52 12.79
N VAL A 41 -0.09 13.63 14.12
CA VAL A 41 1.12 13.46 14.94
C VAL A 41 1.31 11.98 15.22
N SER A 42 2.54 11.49 15.06
CA SER A 42 2.90 10.12 15.39
C SER A 42 2.71 9.86 16.89
N GLN A 43 2.02 8.77 17.23
CA GLN A 43 1.74 8.33 18.60
C GLN A 43 2.24 6.90 18.85
N LEU A 44 3.15 6.39 18.03
CA LEU A 44 3.68 5.03 18.14
C LEU A 44 4.33 4.73 19.50
N ALA A 45 5.18 5.64 19.99
CA ALA A 45 5.92 5.43 21.24
C ALA A 45 5.04 5.52 22.49
N SER A 46 3.91 6.21 22.41
CA SER A 46 2.96 6.38 23.52
C SER A 46 1.54 6.19 23.00
N PRO A 47 1.08 4.94 22.84
CA PRO A 47 -0.25 4.66 22.30
C PRO A 47 -1.34 5.31 23.14
N GLN A 48 -2.19 6.11 22.51
CA GLN A 48 -3.39 6.68 23.13
C GLN A 48 -4.65 5.98 22.63
N GLU A 49 -5.73 6.08 23.40
CA GLU A 49 -7.02 5.59 22.97
C GLU A 49 -7.50 6.33 21.72
N PHE A 50 -8.12 5.60 20.78
CA PHE A 50 -8.68 6.18 19.58
C PHE A 50 -9.88 7.08 19.92
N ARG A 51 -9.73 8.39 19.70
CA ARG A 51 -10.77 9.40 19.96
C ARG A 51 -11.54 9.80 18.69
N GLY A 52 -12.02 8.81 17.94
CA GLY A 52 -12.78 9.06 16.71
C GLY A 52 -14.26 9.32 16.96
N ASP A 53 -14.80 10.44 16.46
CA ASP A 53 -16.25 10.65 16.40
C ASP A 53 -16.84 10.04 15.12
N LEU A 54 -17.76 9.08 15.29
CA LEU A 54 -18.48 8.43 14.20
C LEU A 54 -19.29 9.42 13.35
N ARG A 55 -19.85 10.48 13.93
CA ARG A 55 -20.62 11.48 13.19
C ARG A 55 -19.75 12.28 12.23
N ILE A 56 -18.56 12.67 12.69
CA ILE A 56 -17.57 13.38 11.88
C ILE A 56 -17.04 12.44 10.78
N THR A 57 -16.77 11.18 11.13
CA THR A 57 -16.35 10.15 10.17
C THR A 57 -17.38 9.97 9.06
N CYS A 58 -18.66 9.81 9.39
CA CYS A 58 -19.74 9.71 8.42
C CYS A 58 -19.87 10.97 7.56
N LYS A 59 -19.70 12.16 8.14
CA LYS A 59 -19.68 13.43 7.39
C LYS A 59 -18.56 13.45 6.35
N TYR A 60 -17.34 13.07 6.72
CA TYR A 60 -16.20 13.02 5.79
C TYR A 60 -16.35 11.92 4.74
N ALA A 61 -16.86 10.75 5.12
CA ALA A 61 -17.19 9.69 4.16
C ALA A 61 -18.24 10.14 3.14
N GLY A 62 -19.29 10.85 3.59
CA GLY A 62 -20.30 11.45 2.72
C GLY A 62 -19.72 12.52 1.80
N GLN A 63 -18.81 13.36 2.30
CA GLN A 63 -18.11 14.36 1.48
C GLN A 63 -17.23 13.71 0.40
N PHE A 64 -16.48 12.66 0.75
CA PHE A 64 -15.72 11.87 -0.23
C PHE A 64 -16.64 11.26 -1.28
N ALA A 65 -17.73 10.61 -0.85
CA ALA A 65 -18.70 10.01 -1.77
C ALA A 65 -19.29 11.04 -2.72
N ALA A 66 -19.61 12.26 -2.25
CA ALA A 66 -20.07 13.35 -3.10
C ALA A 66 -19.03 13.74 -4.16
N TYR A 67 -17.76 13.95 -3.79
CA TYR A 67 -16.70 14.27 -4.75
C TYR A 67 -16.48 13.13 -5.76
N TRP A 68 -16.45 11.90 -5.29
CA TRP A 68 -16.25 10.74 -6.13
C TRP A 68 -17.41 10.54 -7.12
N LEU A 69 -18.66 10.72 -6.68
CA LEU A 69 -19.85 10.68 -7.54
C LEU A 69 -19.86 11.81 -8.58
N ILE A 70 -19.41 13.03 -8.21
CA ILE A 70 -19.27 14.13 -9.16
C ILE A 70 -18.25 13.79 -10.25
N LEU A 71 -17.08 13.24 -9.87
CA LEU A 71 -16.06 12.83 -10.84
C LEU A 71 -16.54 11.69 -11.74
N LEU A 72 -17.25 10.72 -11.15
CA LEU A 72 -17.86 9.62 -11.88
C LEU A 72 -18.91 10.12 -12.88
N GLY A 73 -19.77 11.06 -12.48
CA GLY A 73 -20.73 11.71 -13.36
C GLY A 73 -20.07 12.51 -14.47
N ALA A 74 -19.03 13.28 -14.15
CA ALA A 74 -18.25 14.04 -15.14
C ALA A 74 -17.61 13.12 -16.19
N SER A 75 -16.99 12.02 -15.75
CA SER A 75 -16.38 11.04 -16.66
C SER A 75 -17.43 10.39 -17.58
N SER A 76 -18.56 9.95 -17.03
CA SER A 76 -19.66 9.40 -17.84
C SER A 76 -20.23 10.40 -18.84
N LEU A 77 -20.36 11.68 -18.46
CA LEU A 77 -20.81 12.73 -19.39
C LEU A 77 -19.79 12.98 -20.52
N MET A 78 -18.49 12.95 -20.23
CA MET A 78 -17.43 13.12 -21.24
C MET A 78 -17.41 12.00 -22.28
N VAL A 79 -17.84 10.80 -21.90
CA VAL A 79 -17.92 9.61 -22.79
C VAL A 79 -19.32 9.48 -23.43
N GLY A 80 -20.16 10.52 -23.39
CA GLY A 80 -21.47 10.53 -24.05
C GLY A 80 -22.59 9.82 -23.28
N GLY A 81 -22.44 9.65 -21.95
CA GLY A 81 -23.44 9.02 -21.08
C GLY A 81 -23.30 7.51 -20.94
N GLU A 82 -22.27 6.90 -21.54
CA GLU A 82 -22.01 5.47 -21.45
C GLU A 82 -21.12 5.11 -20.24
N TRP A 83 -21.31 3.90 -19.72
CA TRP A 83 -20.55 3.36 -18.58
C TRP A 83 -19.40 2.45 -18.99
N GLY A 84 -19.13 2.33 -20.30
CA GLY A 84 -18.07 1.45 -20.83
C GLY A 84 -16.69 1.77 -20.26
N TRP A 85 -16.40 3.06 -20.00
CA TRP A 85 -15.14 3.51 -19.41
C TRP A 85 -14.84 2.86 -18.05
N VAL A 86 -15.87 2.51 -17.25
CA VAL A 86 -15.67 1.85 -15.95
C VAL A 86 -15.03 0.49 -16.13
N ARG A 87 -15.49 -0.29 -17.14
CA ARG A 87 -14.91 -1.59 -17.45
C ARG A 87 -13.47 -1.45 -17.95
N GLU A 88 -13.23 -0.48 -18.83
CA GLU A 88 -11.91 -0.27 -19.44
C GLU A 88 -10.87 0.34 -18.49
N THR A 89 -11.29 0.94 -17.37
CA THR A 89 -10.39 1.57 -16.37
C THR A 89 -10.33 0.78 -15.06
N TRP A 90 -11.38 0.87 -14.24
CA TRP A 90 -11.45 0.19 -12.94
C TRP A 90 -11.61 -1.31 -13.10
N GLY A 91 -12.43 -1.73 -14.05
CA GLY A 91 -12.58 -3.14 -14.42
C GLY A 91 -11.26 -3.74 -14.86
N ALA A 92 -10.49 -3.05 -15.70
CA ALA A 92 -9.18 -3.50 -16.17
C ALA A 92 -8.18 -3.74 -15.02
N SER A 93 -8.26 -2.98 -13.92
CA SER A 93 -7.43 -3.21 -12.73
C SER A 93 -7.78 -4.51 -12.01
N LEU A 94 -9.02 -4.99 -12.12
CA LEU A 94 -9.50 -6.22 -11.50
C LEU A 94 -9.44 -7.43 -12.43
N THR A 95 -9.61 -7.22 -13.73
CA THR A 95 -9.61 -8.29 -14.74
C THR A 95 -8.24 -8.53 -15.37
N LEU A 96 -7.29 -7.60 -15.18
CA LEU A 96 -5.92 -7.67 -15.70
C LEU A 96 -5.87 -8.12 -17.18
N PRO A 97 -6.57 -7.42 -18.09
CA PRO A 97 -6.60 -7.79 -19.51
C PRO A 97 -5.26 -7.51 -20.20
N ASP A 98 -4.53 -6.50 -19.73
CA ASP A 98 -3.19 -6.18 -20.20
C ASP A 98 -2.14 -6.79 -19.28
N LEU A 99 -1.24 -7.57 -19.87
CA LEU A 99 -0.13 -8.24 -19.20
C LEU A 99 1.22 -7.72 -19.68
N THR A 100 1.25 -6.50 -20.22
CA THR A 100 2.50 -5.81 -20.53
C THR A 100 3.43 -5.79 -19.31
N PRO A 101 4.74 -5.95 -19.55
CA PRO A 101 5.70 -6.09 -18.47
C PRO A 101 5.73 -4.83 -17.61
N ASN A 102 5.58 -5.02 -16.30
CA ASN A 102 5.67 -3.95 -15.31
C ASN A 102 6.48 -4.42 -14.08
N PRO A 103 6.87 -3.51 -13.17
CA PRO A 103 7.60 -3.88 -11.95
C PRO A 103 6.81 -4.76 -10.96
N GLY A 104 5.52 -5.00 -11.20
CA GLY A 104 4.64 -5.75 -10.32
C GLY A 104 4.79 -7.26 -10.43
N LEU A 105 4.15 -7.96 -9.49
CA LEU A 105 4.25 -9.41 -9.34
C LEU A 105 3.29 -10.19 -10.24
N TRP A 106 2.23 -9.54 -10.71
CA TRP A 106 1.06 -10.22 -11.27
C TRP A 106 1.13 -10.47 -12.77
N TRP A 107 1.69 -9.53 -13.55
CA TRP A 107 1.64 -9.61 -15.02
C TRP A 107 2.20 -10.95 -15.53
N TYR A 108 3.39 -11.34 -15.06
CA TYR A 108 4.05 -12.58 -15.48
C TYR A 108 3.36 -13.84 -14.93
N PHE A 109 2.82 -13.75 -13.70
CA PHE A 109 2.03 -14.85 -13.15
C PHE A 109 0.81 -15.15 -14.03
N PHE A 110 0.12 -14.12 -14.51
CA PHE A 110 -1.04 -14.26 -15.40
C PHE A 110 -0.67 -14.56 -16.86
N THR A 111 0.57 -14.35 -17.30
CA THR A 111 1.00 -14.80 -18.64
C THR A 111 1.22 -16.31 -18.68
N GLU A 112 1.71 -16.90 -17.59
CA GLU A 112 2.01 -18.34 -17.51
C GLU A 112 0.80 -19.18 -17.08
N MET A 113 -0.27 -18.54 -16.60
CA MET A 113 -1.43 -19.24 -16.07
C MET A 113 -2.43 -19.66 -17.14
N PHE A 114 -2.92 -20.89 -17.04
CA PHE A 114 -4.03 -21.38 -17.87
C PHE A 114 -5.31 -20.57 -17.66
N ASP A 115 -5.99 -20.23 -18.76
CA ASP A 115 -7.20 -19.40 -18.74
C ASP A 115 -8.33 -19.96 -17.88
N HIS A 116 -8.42 -21.29 -17.76
CA HIS A 116 -9.41 -21.94 -16.90
C HIS A 116 -9.31 -21.50 -15.43
N PHE A 117 -8.09 -21.27 -14.93
CA PHE A 117 -7.85 -20.88 -13.53
C PHE A 117 -7.80 -19.36 -13.32
N ARG A 118 -7.71 -18.57 -14.39
CA ARG A 118 -7.57 -17.11 -14.32
C ARG A 118 -8.64 -16.44 -13.44
N PRO A 119 -9.95 -16.73 -13.56
CA PRO A 119 -10.97 -16.08 -12.73
C PRO A 119 -10.79 -16.32 -11.23
N PHE A 120 -10.34 -17.53 -10.85
CA PHE A 120 -10.09 -17.87 -9.45
C PHE A 120 -8.96 -17.01 -8.86
N PHE A 121 -7.83 -16.90 -9.55
CA PHE A 121 -6.70 -16.13 -9.06
C PHE A 121 -6.93 -14.62 -9.10
N LEU A 122 -7.70 -14.10 -10.07
CA LEU A 122 -8.13 -12.69 -10.06
C LEU A 122 -8.93 -12.35 -8.80
N MET A 123 -9.84 -13.24 -8.38
CA MET A 123 -10.58 -13.09 -7.13
C MET A 123 -9.64 -13.14 -5.92
N VAL A 124 -8.75 -14.14 -5.86
CA VAL A 124 -7.81 -14.29 -4.74
C VAL A 124 -6.94 -13.04 -4.57
N PHE A 125 -6.35 -12.51 -5.64
CA PHE A 125 -5.50 -11.34 -5.55
C PHE A 125 -6.26 -10.04 -5.23
N SER A 126 -7.51 -9.93 -5.71
CA SER A 126 -8.38 -8.80 -5.34
C SER A 126 -8.71 -8.82 -3.84
N VAL A 127 -9.09 -9.99 -3.30
CA VAL A 127 -9.39 -10.16 -1.87
C VAL A 127 -8.13 -10.00 -1.02
N HIS A 128 -6.98 -10.50 -1.50
CA HIS A 128 -5.69 -10.39 -0.83
C HIS A 128 -5.30 -8.94 -0.51
N LEU A 129 -5.64 -7.98 -1.36
CA LEU A 129 -5.38 -6.56 -1.06
C LEU A 129 -6.30 -6.00 0.04
N VAL A 130 -7.55 -6.48 0.12
CA VAL A 130 -8.56 -5.97 1.06
C VAL A 130 -8.35 -6.50 2.48
N ILE A 131 -7.85 -7.74 2.64
CA ILE A 131 -7.71 -8.38 3.95
C ILE A 131 -6.77 -7.64 4.92
N TYR A 132 -5.85 -6.82 4.39
CA TYR A 132 -4.88 -6.08 5.21
C TYR A 132 -5.46 -4.84 5.88
N ILE A 133 -6.52 -4.25 5.33
CA ILE A 133 -7.04 -2.95 5.76
C ILE A 133 -7.51 -2.99 7.21
N LEU A 134 -8.44 -3.90 7.52
CA LEU A 134 -9.04 -3.94 8.85
C LEU A 134 -8.03 -4.30 9.95
N PRO A 135 -7.20 -5.35 9.82
CA PRO A 135 -6.23 -5.70 10.86
C PRO A 135 -5.23 -4.57 11.15
N ILE A 136 -4.73 -3.88 10.12
CA ILE A 136 -3.76 -2.79 10.28
C ILE A 136 -4.43 -1.58 10.93
N CYS A 137 -5.60 -1.17 10.46
CA CYS A 137 -6.34 -0.05 11.05
C CYS A 137 -6.74 -0.32 12.50
N ILE A 138 -7.14 -1.55 12.85
CA ILE A 138 -7.47 -1.91 14.24
C ILE A 138 -6.20 -1.91 15.11
N LYS A 139 -5.09 -2.48 14.60
CA LYS A 139 -3.86 -2.60 15.38
C LYS A 139 -3.19 -1.25 15.64
N PHE A 140 -3.13 -0.40 14.63
CA PHE A 140 -2.54 0.93 14.68
C PHE A 140 -3.61 2.02 14.79
N GLN A 141 -4.74 1.74 15.45
CA GLN A 141 -5.82 2.72 15.60
C GLN A 141 -5.40 4.01 16.31
N HIS A 142 -4.38 3.93 17.17
CA HIS A 142 -3.79 5.08 17.86
C HIS A 142 -2.93 5.96 16.94
N ASP A 143 -2.49 5.41 15.80
CA ASP A 143 -1.68 6.12 14.81
C ASP A 143 -2.13 5.79 13.38
N ALA A 144 -3.14 6.53 12.92
CA ALA A 144 -3.69 6.37 11.58
C ALA A 144 -2.71 6.76 10.47
N LEU A 145 -1.70 7.60 10.76
CA LEU A 145 -0.67 7.96 9.79
C LEU A 145 0.24 6.75 9.53
N TYR A 146 0.60 6.02 10.58
CA TYR A 146 1.37 4.78 10.47
C TYR A 146 0.58 3.66 9.81
N ALA A 147 -0.72 3.53 10.14
CA ALA A 147 -1.60 2.60 9.43
C ALA A 147 -1.64 2.90 7.92
N SER A 148 -1.72 4.18 7.53
CA SER A 148 -1.66 4.61 6.14
C SER A 148 -0.33 4.24 5.48
N PHE A 149 0.79 4.47 6.18
CA PHE A 149 2.14 4.12 5.72
C PHE A 149 2.30 2.62 5.43
N LEU A 150 1.85 1.75 6.34
CA LEU A 150 1.91 0.30 6.14
C LEU A 150 1.03 -0.16 4.97
N LEU A 151 -0.16 0.42 4.81
CA LEU A 151 -1.05 0.10 3.69
C LEU A 151 -0.51 0.60 2.34
N VAL A 152 0.17 1.76 2.31
CA VAL A 152 0.93 2.20 1.13
C VAL A 152 2.03 1.22 0.79
N GLY A 153 2.75 0.68 1.77
CA GLY A 153 3.74 -0.38 1.54
C GLY A 153 3.15 -1.65 0.94
N ILE A 154 2.00 -2.11 1.45
CA ILE A 154 1.30 -3.29 0.94
C ILE A 154 0.82 -3.08 -0.50
N LEU A 155 0.25 -1.91 -0.79
CA LEU A 155 -0.08 -1.51 -2.17
C LEU A 155 1.17 -1.46 -3.07
N GLY A 156 2.29 -0.97 -2.53
CA GLY A 156 3.59 -0.93 -3.18
C GLY A 156 4.21 -2.30 -3.53
N ILE A 157 3.60 -3.39 -3.07
CA ILE A 157 4.02 -4.77 -3.38
C ILE A 157 2.97 -5.46 -4.26
N PHE A 158 1.70 -5.36 -3.88
CA PHE A 158 0.63 -6.24 -4.38
C PHE A 158 -0.39 -5.55 -5.30
N LYS A 159 -0.20 -4.29 -5.68
CA LYS A 159 -1.08 -3.63 -6.67
C LYS A 159 -0.94 -4.27 -8.06
N ALA A 160 -2.08 -4.43 -8.76
CA ALA A 160 -2.20 -5.07 -10.08
C ALA A 160 -1.23 -4.50 -11.14
N TYR A 161 -1.36 -3.19 -11.41
CA TYR A 161 -0.47 -2.43 -12.28
C TYR A 161 0.48 -1.58 -11.43
N LEU A 162 1.49 -2.24 -10.88
CA LEU A 162 2.49 -1.58 -10.04
C LEU A 162 3.42 -0.71 -10.90
N THR A 163 3.73 0.49 -10.41
CA THR A 163 4.73 1.40 -10.97
C THR A 163 5.91 1.54 -10.01
N LEU A 164 7.08 2.00 -10.48
CA LEU A 164 8.22 2.26 -9.58
C LEU A 164 7.93 3.34 -8.53
N ALA A 165 6.93 4.20 -8.78
CA ALA A 165 6.52 5.22 -7.83
C ALA A 165 5.82 4.64 -6.60
N ASP A 166 5.16 3.47 -6.71
CA ASP A 166 4.42 2.87 -5.58
C ASP A 166 5.38 2.41 -4.44
N PRO A 167 6.40 1.54 -4.66
CA PRO A 167 7.39 1.23 -3.63
C PRO A 167 8.30 2.43 -3.31
N GLY A 168 8.56 3.33 -4.26
CA GLY A 168 9.31 4.56 -4.01
C GLY A 168 8.62 5.49 -3.00
N LEU A 169 7.29 5.61 -3.09
CA LEU A 169 6.49 6.35 -2.11
C LEU A 169 6.61 5.72 -0.72
N PHE A 170 6.44 4.40 -0.61
CA PHE A 170 6.63 3.69 0.65
C PHE A 170 8.02 3.93 1.27
N LEU A 171 9.08 3.78 0.49
CA LEU A 171 10.46 4.01 0.96
C LEU A 171 10.69 5.45 1.41
N SER A 172 10.19 6.44 0.66
CA SER A 172 10.33 7.84 1.05
C SER A 172 9.55 8.21 2.32
N MET A 173 8.44 7.52 2.60
CA MET A 173 7.63 7.76 3.80
C MET A 173 8.31 7.31 5.10
N PHE A 174 9.36 6.48 5.07
CA PHE A 174 10.15 6.17 6.28
C PHE A 174 10.71 7.43 6.96
N VAL A 175 10.98 8.50 6.19
CA VAL A 175 11.47 9.78 6.73
C VAL A 175 10.48 10.41 7.71
N LEU A 176 9.18 10.07 7.60
CA LEU A 176 8.14 10.58 8.51
C LEU A 176 8.19 9.95 9.91
N PHE A 177 8.88 8.82 10.07
CA PHE A 177 8.91 8.05 11.32
C PHE A 177 10.33 7.77 11.80
N PRO A 178 11.13 8.82 12.10
CA PRO A 178 12.51 8.64 12.57
C PRO A 178 12.64 7.79 13.83
N GLU A 179 11.60 7.78 14.67
CA GLU A 179 11.50 7.00 15.90
C GLU A 179 11.50 5.48 15.68
N VAL A 180 11.21 5.02 14.46
CA VAL A 180 11.15 3.59 14.11
C VAL A 180 12.54 3.03 13.78
N TYR A 181 13.49 3.86 13.34
CA TYR A 181 14.82 3.41 12.89
C TYR A 181 15.59 2.56 13.89
N PRO A 182 15.63 2.88 15.20
CA PRO A 182 16.36 2.06 16.19
C PRO A 182 15.79 0.63 16.34
N TYR A 183 14.52 0.42 15.98
CA TYR A 183 13.81 -0.84 16.19
C TYR A 183 13.72 -1.69 14.91
N LEU A 184 14.23 -1.21 13.77
CA LEU A 184 14.29 -2.00 12.54
C LEU A 184 15.22 -3.20 12.72
N ARG A 185 14.75 -4.40 12.37
CA ARG A 185 15.49 -5.63 12.64
C ARG A 185 16.61 -5.87 11.64
N TYR A 186 16.35 -5.65 10.34
CA TYR A 186 17.34 -5.89 9.28
C TYR A 186 17.46 -4.73 8.27
N PRO A 187 17.60 -3.47 8.72
CA PRO A 187 17.53 -2.30 7.84
C PRO A 187 18.57 -2.34 6.71
N ILE A 188 19.82 -2.71 7.03
CA ILE A 188 20.91 -2.79 6.04
C ILE A 188 20.60 -3.81 4.95
N VAL A 189 20.15 -5.01 5.35
CA VAL A 189 19.83 -6.08 4.40
C VAL A 189 18.66 -5.64 3.53
N THR A 190 17.57 -5.18 4.15
CA THR A 190 16.38 -4.68 3.44
C THR A 190 16.73 -3.59 2.44
N THR A 191 17.55 -2.61 2.81
CA THR A 191 18.01 -1.55 1.90
C THR A 191 18.86 -2.08 0.74
N LEU A 192 19.80 -3.00 1.01
CA LEU A 192 20.63 -3.60 -0.04
C LEU A 192 19.80 -4.39 -1.05
N VAL A 193 18.77 -5.14 -0.61
CA VAL A 193 17.86 -5.86 -1.53
C VAL A 193 17.07 -4.87 -2.40
N HIS A 194 16.59 -3.75 -1.84
CA HIS A 194 15.92 -2.71 -2.64
C HIS A 194 16.85 -2.10 -3.68
N ILE A 195 18.09 -1.73 -3.29
CA ILE A 195 19.08 -1.16 -4.22
C ILE A 195 19.39 -2.16 -5.33
N HIS A 196 19.59 -3.42 -4.98
CA HIS A 196 19.83 -4.50 -5.94
C HIS A 196 18.68 -4.61 -6.96
N ALA A 197 17.43 -4.67 -6.48
CA ALA A 197 16.27 -4.76 -7.36
C ALA A 197 16.07 -3.49 -8.22
N ALA A 198 16.28 -2.30 -7.64
CA ALA A 198 16.13 -1.02 -8.33
C ALA A 198 17.16 -0.82 -9.45
N LEU A 199 18.35 -1.39 -9.33
CA LEU A 199 19.38 -1.38 -10.38
C LEU A 199 19.10 -2.42 -11.48
N LEU A 200 18.65 -3.63 -11.10
CA LEU A 200 18.44 -4.71 -12.06
C LEU A 200 17.15 -4.56 -12.88
N LEU A 201 16.08 -4.00 -12.32
CA LEU A 201 14.82 -3.77 -13.04
C LEU A 201 15.01 -3.03 -14.37
N PRO A 202 15.57 -1.80 -14.41
CA PRO A 202 15.76 -1.08 -15.67
C PRO A 202 16.77 -1.77 -16.60
N LEU A 203 17.81 -2.40 -16.04
CA LEU A 203 18.81 -3.13 -16.82
C LEU A 203 18.20 -4.31 -17.58
N PHE A 204 17.48 -5.20 -16.88
CA PHE A 204 16.85 -6.35 -17.51
C PHE A 204 15.67 -5.96 -18.39
N HIS A 205 14.94 -4.88 -18.06
CA HIS A 205 13.94 -4.32 -18.96
C HIS A 205 14.57 -3.88 -20.28
N ALA A 206 15.67 -3.13 -20.26
CA ALA A 206 16.36 -2.68 -21.47
C ALA A 206 16.89 -3.86 -22.29
N LEU A 207 17.57 -4.82 -21.65
CA LEU A 207 18.13 -5.99 -22.34
C LEU A 207 17.06 -6.85 -23.02
N TRP A 208 15.92 -7.03 -22.37
CA TRP A 208 14.83 -7.85 -22.90
C TRP A 208 13.93 -7.08 -23.87
N VAL A 209 13.31 -5.99 -23.43
CA VAL A 209 12.28 -5.26 -24.18
C VAL A 209 12.87 -4.38 -25.27
N THR A 210 13.97 -3.67 -24.99
CA THR A 210 14.56 -2.72 -25.95
C THR A 210 15.55 -3.40 -26.89
N GLU A 211 16.45 -4.23 -26.36
CA GLU A 211 17.51 -4.86 -27.15
C GLU A 211 17.13 -6.22 -27.74
N GLY A 212 16.10 -6.88 -27.21
CA GLY A 212 15.65 -8.21 -27.68
C GLY A 212 16.65 -9.34 -27.40
N ARG A 213 17.61 -9.13 -26.50
CA ARG A 213 18.68 -10.10 -26.16
C ARG A 213 18.48 -10.79 -24.81
N GLY A 214 17.68 -10.19 -23.93
CA GLY A 214 17.35 -10.71 -22.61
C GLY A 214 16.14 -11.64 -22.61
N ASN A 215 16.03 -12.46 -21.56
CA ASN A 215 14.86 -13.31 -21.31
C ASN A 215 13.91 -12.62 -20.30
N ALA A 216 12.60 -12.70 -20.56
CA ALA A 216 11.53 -12.20 -19.68
C ALA A 216 11.69 -12.65 -18.21
N ASN A 217 12.16 -13.88 -18.00
CA ASN A 217 12.33 -14.48 -16.68
C ASN A 217 13.32 -13.69 -15.81
N PHE A 218 14.36 -13.08 -16.41
CA PHE A 218 15.32 -12.27 -15.66
C PHE A 218 14.69 -10.96 -15.19
N TYR A 219 13.88 -10.32 -16.04
CA TYR A 219 13.14 -9.13 -15.64
C TYR A 219 12.12 -9.46 -14.56
N TYR A 220 11.36 -10.55 -14.73
CA TYR A 220 10.41 -10.99 -13.70
C TYR A 220 11.09 -11.38 -12.39
N ALA A 221 12.24 -12.04 -12.43
CA ALA A 221 13.03 -12.34 -11.24
C ALA A 221 13.42 -11.05 -10.49
N ALA A 222 13.80 -9.98 -11.19
CA ALA A 222 14.06 -8.69 -10.56
C ALA A 222 12.78 -8.07 -9.95
N SER A 223 11.61 -8.19 -10.59
CA SER A 223 10.32 -7.79 -10.01
C SER A 223 9.98 -8.60 -8.75
N LEU A 224 10.24 -9.92 -8.72
CA LEU A 224 10.09 -10.75 -7.53
C LEU A 224 10.99 -10.29 -6.39
N VAL A 225 12.26 -9.98 -6.68
CA VAL A 225 13.19 -9.46 -5.67
C VAL A 225 12.73 -8.09 -5.15
N MET A 226 12.17 -7.23 -6.01
CA MET A 226 11.55 -5.97 -5.57
C MET A 226 10.37 -6.22 -4.63
N GLY A 227 9.49 -7.18 -4.94
CA GLY A 227 8.38 -7.56 -4.07
C GLY A 227 8.84 -8.12 -2.72
N VAL A 228 9.88 -8.97 -2.73
CA VAL A 228 10.51 -9.48 -1.49
C VAL A 228 11.11 -8.33 -0.69
N ALA A 229 11.82 -7.40 -1.34
CA ALA A 229 12.38 -6.22 -0.68
C ALA A 229 11.29 -5.38 -0.01
N GLY A 230 10.22 -5.07 -0.74
CA GLY A 230 9.07 -4.35 -0.20
C GLY A 230 8.44 -5.10 0.98
N GLY A 231 8.27 -6.41 0.87
CA GLY A 231 7.78 -7.27 1.95
C GLY A 231 8.67 -7.23 3.19
N MET A 232 10.00 -7.30 3.03
CA MET A 232 10.95 -7.13 4.12
C MET A 232 10.80 -5.76 4.78
N GLY A 233 10.65 -4.70 3.99
CA GLY A 233 10.44 -3.34 4.50
C GLY A 233 9.15 -3.20 5.30
N VAL A 234 8.03 -3.73 4.80
CA VAL A 234 6.74 -3.71 5.51
C VAL A 234 6.81 -4.53 6.79
N VAL A 235 7.44 -5.71 6.76
CA VAL A 235 7.59 -6.56 7.96
C VAL A 235 8.49 -5.89 9.01
N ASP A 236 9.62 -5.30 8.60
CA ASP A 236 10.50 -4.56 9.50
C ASP A 236 9.78 -3.34 10.11
N ALA A 237 9.03 -2.59 9.31
CA ALA A 237 8.20 -1.48 9.78
C ALA A 237 7.11 -1.95 10.76
N CYS A 238 6.38 -3.02 10.45
CA CYS A 238 5.41 -3.62 11.37
C CYS A 238 6.08 -4.02 12.69
N TYR A 239 7.21 -4.72 12.63
CA TYR A 239 7.95 -5.16 13.82
C TYR A 239 8.39 -3.97 14.67
N ALA A 240 9.02 -2.99 14.07
CA ALA A 240 9.53 -1.81 14.74
C ALA A 240 8.40 -0.97 15.35
N GLY A 241 7.29 -0.78 14.62
CA GLY A 241 6.13 -0.05 15.10
C GLY A 241 5.36 -0.76 16.22
N LEU A 242 5.46 -2.09 16.31
CA LEU A 242 4.95 -2.84 17.46
C LEU A 242 5.88 -2.78 18.66
N ARG A 243 7.19 -2.70 18.43
CA ARG A 243 8.20 -2.76 19.48
C ARG A 243 8.41 -1.42 20.19
N ILE A 244 8.31 -0.32 19.48
CA ILE A 244 8.55 1.03 20.00
C ILE A 244 7.71 1.37 21.24
N ALA A 245 6.46 0.90 21.33
CA ALA A 245 5.59 1.12 22.48
C ALA A 245 6.07 0.39 23.75
N PHE A 246 6.85 -0.68 23.62
CA PHE A 246 7.47 -1.41 24.74
C PHE A 246 8.85 -0.85 25.10
N GLY A 247 9.47 -0.08 24.21
CA GLY A 247 10.84 0.41 24.36
C GLY A 247 11.89 -0.71 24.34
N ASP A 248 13.10 -0.37 24.79
CA ASP A 248 14.12 -1.36 25.13
C ASP A 248 13.78 -1.96 26.49
N VAL A 249 13.13 -3.12 26.50
CA VAL A 249 13.08 -3.98 27.69
C VAL A 249 14.53 -4.20 28.13
N ALA A 250 14.92 -3.60 29.25
CA ALA A 250 16.24 -3.82 29.84
C ALA A 250 16.46 -5.34 29.94
N GLU A 251 17.63 -5.82 29.55
CA GLU A 251 17.91 -7.28 29.47
C GLU A 251 17.54 -8.04 30.75
N GLY A 252 17.49 -7.37 31.92
CA GLY A 252 17.05 -7.94 33.20
C GLY A 252 15.54 -8.14 33.39
N GLU A 253 14.65 -7.54 32.59
CA GLU A 253 13.20 -7.78 32.66
C GLU A 253 12.72 -8.87 31.70
N ARG A 254 13.56 -9.33 30.76
CA ARG A 254 13.19 -10.43 29.84
C ARG A 254 12.86 -11.73 30.58
N ASP A 255 13.49 -11.99 31.73
CA ASP A 255 13.22 -13.16 32.56
C ASP A 255 11.86 -13.11 33.26
N ASN A 256 11.28 -11.93 33.47
CA ASN A 256 9.96 -11.80 34.12
C ASN A 256 8.78 -12.11 33.19
N TRP A 257 9.01 -12.11 31.87
CA TRP A 257 7.99 -12.37 30.85
C TRP A 257 8.14 -13.74 30.17
N ALA A 258 9.08 -14.58 30.65
CA ALA A 258 9.17 -15.96 30.22
C ALA A 258 7.90 -16.70 30.67
N VAL A 259 6.98 -16.93 29.76
CA VAL A 259 5.81 -17.79 30.00
C VAL A 259 6.36 -19.19 30.25
N VAL A 260 6.42 -19.57 31.52
CA VAL A 260 6.67 -20.94 31.95
C VAL A 260 5.49 -21.76 31.44
N GLN A 261 5.71 -22.52 30.37
CA GLN A 261 4.78 -23.59 30.01
C GLN A 261 4.97 -24.70 31.04
N GLU A 262 4.02 -24.82 31.97
CA GLU A 262 3.80 -26.05 32.74
C GLU A 262 3.26 -27.17 31.83
#